data_AF-A0A1M3PZ41-F1
#
_entry.id   AF-A0A1M3PZ41-F1
#
_cell.length_a   1.000
_cell.length_b   1.000
_cell.length_c   1.000
_cell.angle_alpha   90.00
_cell.angle_beta   90.00
_cell.angle_gamma   90.00
#
_symmetry.space_group_name_H-M   'P 1'
#
loop_
_entity.id
_entity.type
_entity.pdbx_description
1 polymer ?
#
loop_
_entity_poly.entity_id
_entity_poly.type
_entity_poly.pdbx_seq_one_letter_code
_entity_poly.pdbx_strand_id
1 'polypeptide(L)'
;MRDYLLRATDEAALWAALLAAGVVAEQPDVTGALARLPTGGAALDVVGLIYQPTGVMLTDADGLPYPEMAPVPGFHANLRTEGPLPDAQLALLPLVTPPPATPYRVWA
;
A
#
# COMPACT_ATOMS: atom_id res chain seq x y z
N MET A 1 1.66 10.89 -15.60
CA MET A 1 1.72 10.09 -14.36
C MET A 1 0.44 10.28 -13.57
N ARG A 2 -0.08 9.21 -12.99
CA ARG A 2 -1.28 9.17 -12.15
C ARG A 2 -1.00 8.29 -10.94
N ASP A 3 -1.34 8.79 -9.76
CA ASP A 3 -1.08 8.11 -8.49
C ASP A 3 -2.40 7.63 -7.86
N TYR A 4 -2.38 6.41 -7.32
CA TYR A 4 -3.48 5.79 -6.61
C TYR A 4 -3.01 5.31 -5.24
N LEU A 5 -3.80 5.63 -4.22
CA LEU A 5 -3.59 5.18 -2.85
C LEU A 5 -4.46 3.94 -2.63
N LEU A 6 -3.83 2.86 -2.17
CA LEU A 6 -4.46 1.57 -2.00
C LEU A 6 -4.52 1.20 -0.51
N ARG A 7 -5.64 0.60 -0.09
CA ARG A 7 -5.82 0.04 1.24
C ARG A 7 -6.63 -1.24 1.18
N ALA A 8 -5.94 -2.37 1.29
CA ALA A 8 -6.55 -3.69 1.40
C ALA A 8 -6.76 -4.09 2.87
N THR A 9 -7.49 -5.19 3.11
CA THR A 9 -7.66 -5.76 4.46
C THR A 9 -6.34 -6.27 5.04
N ASP A 10 -5.51 -6.85 4.18
CA ASP A 10 -4.23 -7.47 4.50
C ASP A 10 -3.33 -7.53 3.25
N GLU A 11 -2.11 -8.02 3.43
CA GLU A 11 -1.12 -8.14 2.35
C GLU A 11 -1.59 -9.07 1.22
N ALA A 12 -2.23 -10.20 1.55
CA ALA A 12 -2.65 -11.17 0.55
C ALA A 12 -3.76 -10.59 -0.35
N ALA A 13 -4.72 -9.88 0.26
CA ALA A 13 -5.77 -9.17 -0.45
C ALA A 13 -5.22 -8.06 -1.37
N LEU A 14 -4.18 -7.33 -0.92
CA LEU A 14 -3.52 -6.33 -1.77
C LEU A 14 -2.93 -6.97 -3.02
N TRP A 15 -2.12 -8.02 -2.86
CA TRP A 15 -1.49 -8.68 -3.99
C TRP A 15 -2.49 -9.35 -4.93
N ALA A 16 -3.54 -9.98 -4.40
CA ALA A 16 -4.61 -10.56 -5.21
C ALA A 16 -5.29 -9.51 -6.09
N ALA A 17 -5.58 -8.32 -5.54
CA ALA A 17 -6.18 -7.22 -6.29
C ALA A 17 -5.23 -6.66 -7.36
N LEU A 18 -3.95 -6.48 -7.05
CA LEU A 18 -2.94 -5.99 -8.01
C LEU A 18 -2.75 -6.95 -9.19
N LEU A 19 -2.73 -8.26 -8.93
CA LEU A 19 -2.66 -9.30 -9.96
C LEU A 19 -3.94 -9.34 -10.80
N ALA A 20 -5.11 -9.31 -10.15
CA ALA A 20 -6.40 -9.29 -10.84
C ALA A 20 -6.57 -8.06 -11.75
N ALA A 21 -6.11 -6.89 -11.28
CA ALA A 21 -6.09 -5.66 -12.07
C ALA A 21 -5.03 -5.67 -13.17
N GLY A 22 -4.10 -6.64 -13.21
CA GLY A 22 -3.07 -6.76 -14.23
C GLY A 22 -2.01 -5.65 -14.19
N VAL A 23 -1.89 -4.92 -13.07
CA VAL A 23 -0.85 -3.90 -12.84
C VAL A 23 0.42 -4.47 -12.24
N VAL A 24 0.36 -5.74 -11.81
CA VAL A 24 1.48 -6.57 -11.38
C VAL A 24 1.33 -7.93 -12.08
N ALA A 25 2.46 -8.54 -12.43
CA ALA A 25 2.53 -9.91 -12.93
C ALA A 25 3.57 -10.73 -12.16
N GLU A 26 3.34 -12.04 -12.06
CA GLU A 26 4.33 -12.99 -11.57
C GLU A 26 5.24 -13.41 -12.73
N GLN A 27 6.54 -13.20 -12.57
CA GLN A 27 7.56 -13.53 -13.55
C GLN A 27 8.79 -14.15 -12.85
N PRO A 28 9.46 -15.13 -13.46
CA PRO A 28 10.68 -15.68 -12.88
C PRO A 28 11.78 -14.60 -12.83
N ASP A 29 12.44 -14.50 -11.69
CA ASP A 29 13.64 -13.69 -11.52
C ASP A 29 14.87 -14.38 -12.14
N VAL A 30 16.04 -13.76 -11.97
CA VAL A 30 17.31 -14.28 -12.50
C VAL A 30 17.72 -15.64 -11.91
N THR A 31 17.11 -16.04 -10.80
CA THR A 31 17.32 -17.35 -10.15
C THR A 31 16.25 -18.38 -10.52
N GLY A 32 15.20 -17.97 -11.24
CA GLY A 32 14.05 -18.79 -11.59
C GLY A 32 12.94 -18.79 -10.53
N ALA A 33 13.06 -18.00 -9.47
CA ALA A 33 12.02 -17.83 -8.46
C ALA A 33 10.95 -16.85 -8.97
N LEU A 34 9.67 -17.12 -8.71
CA LEU A 34 8.60 -16.20 -9.11
C LEU A 34 8.65 -14.91 -8.28
N ALA A 35 8.87 -13.79 -8.95
CA ALA A 35 8.80 -12.45 -8.40
C ALA A 35 7.56 -11.71 -8.93
N ARG A 36 6.98 -10.85 -8.10
CA ARG A 36 5.87 -9.96 -8.47
C ARG A 36 6.42 -8.62 -8.92
N LEU A 37 6.26 -8.31 -10.20
CA LEU A 37 6.79 -7.10 -10.81
C LEU A 37 5.66 -6.22 -11.37
N PRO A 38 5.72 -4.89 -11.18
CA PRO A 38 4.82 -3.97 -11.86
C PRO A 38 4.89 -4.11 -13.38
N THR A 39 3.75 -3.95 -14.05
CA THR A 39 3.63 -4.09 -15.51
C THR A 39 3.24 -2.76 -16.16
N GLY A 40 3.38 -2.65 -17.48
CA GLY A 40 2.84 -1.53 -18.25
C GLY A 40 3.39 -0.15 -17.85
N GLY A 41 4.65 -0.08 -17.41
CA GLY A 41 5.27 1.16 -16.92
C GLY A 41 4.78 1.62 -15.55
N ALA A 42 4.02 0.79 -14.83
CA ALA A 42 3.62 1.08 -13.47
C ALA A 42 4.80 1.02 -12.50
N ALA A 43 4.70 1.77 -11.41
CA ALA A 43 5.56 1.69 -10.24
C ALA A 43 4.71 1.43 -9.00
N LEU A 44 5.19 0.54 -8.13
CA LEU A 44 4.49 0.14 -6.91
C LEU A 44 5.39 0.37 -5.70
N ASP A 45 4.88 1.09 -4.71
CA ASP A 45 5.51 1.28 -3.41
C ASP A 45 4.62 0.65 -2.34
N VAL A 46 5.03 -0.51 -1.83
CA VAL A 46 4.30 -1.22 -0.78
C VAL A 46 4.66 -0.61 0.57
N VAL A 47 3.69 0.07 1.18
CA VAL A 47 3.86 0.75 2.48
C VAL A 47 3.66 -0.22 3.63
N GLY A 48 2.70 -1.14 3.49
CA GLY A 48 2.35 -2.13 4.49
C GLY A 48 1.49 -1.60 5.63
N LEU A 49 1.80 -2.02 6.85
CA LEU A 49 1.13 -1.54 8.06
C LEU A 49 1.67 -0.16 8.45
N ILE A 50 0.76 0.76 8.74
CA ILE A 50 1.09 2.10 9.22
C ILE A 50 0.76 2.14 10.71
N TYR A 51 1.63 2.69 11.54
CA TYR A 51 1.38 2.88 12.98
C TYR A 51 1.28 4.37 13.30
N GLN A 52 0.35 4.72 14.19
CA GLN A 52 0.18 6.09 14.66
C GLN A 52 -0.05 6.15 16.17
N PRO A 53 0.27 7.29 16.82
CA PRO A 53 -0.03 7.48 18.23
C PRO A 53 -1.54 7.40 18.48
N THR A 54 -1.95 6.73 19.57
CA THR A 54 -3.37 6.66 19.98
C THR A 54 -3.82 7.92 20.75
N GLY A 55 -2.86 8.73 21.20
CA GLY A 55 -3.07 9.84 22.14
C GLY A 55 -2.92 9.44 23.61
N VAL A 56 -2.76 8.16 23.90
CA VAL A 56 -2.43 7.66 25.25
C VAL A 56 -0.92 7.66 25.43
N MET A 57 -0.46 8.10 26.60
CA MET A 57 0.94 7.98 27.02
C MET A 57 1.08 6.77 27.94
N LEU A 58 2.05 5.91 27.65
CA LEU A 58 2.47 4.80 28.48
C LEU A 58 3.74 5.18 29.24
N THR A 59 4.13 4.35 30.20
CA THR A 59 5.35 4.53 31.00
C THR A 59 6.14 3.23 30.96
N ASP A 60 7.42 3.31 30.62
CA ASP A 60 8.29 2.13 30.56
C ASP A 60 8.80 1.74 31.96
N ALA A 61 9.63 0.70 32.02
CA ALA A 61 10.17 0.18 33.27
C ALA A 61 11.07 1.18 34.03
N ASP A 62 11.63 2.17 33.32
CA ASP A 62 12.51 3.20 33.87
C ASP A 62 11.72 4.47 34.25
N GLY A 63 10.39 4.47 34.10
CA GLY A 63 9.54 5.59 34.41
C GLY A 63 9.45 6.66 33.32
N LEU A 64 9.95 6.38 32.11
CA LEU A 64 9.95 7.33 31.00
C LEU A 64 8.63 7.26 30.21
N PRO A 65 7.98 8.41 29.93
CA PRO A 65 6.74 8.43 29.18
C PRO A 65 7.00 8.25 27.67
N TYR A 66 6.21 7.40 27.01
CA TYR A 66 6.23 7.20 25.57
C TYR A 66 4.81 7.08 25.00
N PRO A 67 4.56 7.50 23.75
CA PRO A 67 3.23 7.37 23.15
C PRO A 67 2.89 5.91 22.87
N GLU A 68 1.67 5.51 23.20
CA GLU A 68 1.11 4.25 22.70
C GLU A 68 0.93 4.35 21.18
N MET A 69 1.41 3.35 20.45
CA MET A 69 1.31 3.25 19.00
C MET A 69 0.36 2.13 18.63
N ALA A 70 -0.59 2.41 17.74
CA ALA A 70 -1.53 1.41 17.21
C ALA A 70 -1.51 1.39 15.67
N PRO A 71 -1.78 0.23 15.05
CA PRO A 71 -1.84 0.14 13.60
C PRO A 71 -3.07 0.89 13.07
N VAL A 72 -2.88 1.68 12.02
CA VAL A 72 -3.94 2.18 11.16
C VAL A 72 -4.53 0.98 10.42
N PRO A 73 -5.86 0.75 10.44
CA PRO A 73 -6.47 -0.41 9.82
C PRO A 73 -6.13 -0.56 8.32
N GLY A 74 -5.74 -1.78 7.94
CA GLY A 74 -5.49 -2.20 6.56
C GLY A 74 -4.02 -2.23 6.17
N PHE A 75 -3.77 -2.73 4.96
CA PHE A 75 -2.44 -2.84 4.35
C PHE A 75 -2.35 -1.92 3.14
N HIS A 76 -1.33 -1.07 3.13
CA HIS A 76 -1.30 0.12 2.28
C HIS A 76 -0.24 0.01 1.18
N ALA A 77 -0.53 0.59 0.02
CA ALA A 77 0.43 0.75 -1.06
C ALA A 77 0.10 1.97 -1.92
N ASN A 78 1.10 2.48 -2.61
CA ASN A 78 0.95 3.52 -3.62
C ASN A 78 1.26 2.94 -4.99
N LEU A 79 0.35 3.13 -5.94
CA LEU A 79 0.53 2.74 -7.33
C LEU A 79 0.65 3.99 -8.20
N ARG A 80 1.70 4.07 -9.02
CA ARG A 80 1.92 5.14 -9.99
C ARG A 80 1.89 4.54 -11.39
N THR A 81 1.14 5.15 -12.30
CA THR A 81 1.02 4.71 -13.71
C THR A 81 1.25 5.88 -14.65
N GLU A 82 1.59 5.62 -15.91
CA GLU A 82 1.87 6.68 -16.89
C GLU A 82 0.64 7.59 -17.16
N GLY A 83 -0.55 6.99 -17.15
CA GLY A 83 -1.85 7.65 -17.32
C GLY A 83 -2.95 7.00 -16.49
N PRO A 84 -4.21 7.45 -16.62
CA PRO A 84 -5.34 6.84 -15.94
C PRO A 84 -5.49 5.36 -16.34
N LEU A 85 -5.79 4.50 -15.37
CA LEU A 85 -6.13 3.11 -15.65
C LEU A 85 -7.58 3.05 -16.18
N PRO A 86 -7.88 2.12 -17.10
CA PRO A 86 -9.24 1.74 -17.45
C PRO A 86 -10.13 1.48 -16.22
N ASP A 87 -11.40 1.87 -16.31
CA ASP A 87 -12.38 1.71 -15.21
C ASP A 87 -12.50 0.26 -14.74
N ALA A 88 -12.39 -0.70 -15.65
CA ALA A 88 -12.41 -2.12 -15.32
C ALA A 88 -11.24 -2.54 -14.42
N GLN A 89 -10.05 -1.95 -14.59
CA GLN A 89 -8.90 -2.20 -13.71
C GLN A 89 -9.06 -1.46 -12.39
N LEU A 90 -9.55 -0.22 -12.42
CA LEU A 90 -9.80 0.58 -11.20
C LEU A 90 -10.81 -0.10 -10.26
N ALA A 91 -11.86 -0.71 -10.82
CA ALA A 91 -12.88 -1.41 -10.03
C ALA A 91 -12.33 -2.65 -9.29
N LEU A 92 -11.18 -3.18 -9.69
CA LEU A 92 -10.52 -4.32 -9.05
C LEU A 92 -9.53 -3.89 -7.97
N LEU A 93 -9.12 -2.62 -7.96
CA LEU A 93 -8.13 -2.10 -7.01
C LEU A 93 -8.81 -1.64 -5.72
N PRO A 94 -8.17 -1.85 -4.55
CA PRO A 94 -8.69 -1.40 -3.26
C PRO A 94 -8.39 0.09 -3.05
N LEU A 95 -8.98 0.93 -3.90
CA LEU A 95 -8.75 2.37 -3.93
C LEU A 95 -9.25 3.04 -2.64
N VAL A 96 -8.41 3.90 -2.05
CA VAL A 96 -8.84 4.79 -0.96
C VAL A 96 -9.66 5.93 -1.57
N THR A 97 -10.97 5.90 -1.34
CA THR A 97 -11.93 6.86 -1.88
C THR A 97 -12.83 7.44 -0.76
N PRO A 98 -12.86 8.79 -0.59
CA PRO A 98 -11.99 9.78 -1.21
C PRO A 98 -10.52 9.61 -0.75
N PRO A 99 -9.54 10.12 -1.51
CA PRO A 99 -8.16 10.14 -1.05
C PRO A 99 -8.02 10.95 0.25
N PRO A 100 -7.14 10.55 1.19
CA PRO A 100 -6.89 11.29 2.42
C PRO A 100 -6.33 12.68 2.11
N ALA A 101 -6.76 13.68 2.88
CA ALA A 101 -6.23 15.04 2.78
C ALA A 101 -4.73 15.12 3.12
N THR A 102 -4.26 14.20 3.99
CA THR A 102 -2.86 14.09 4.39
C THR A 102 -2.41 12.63 4.26
N PRO A 103 -1.93 12.20 3.09
CA PRO A 103 -1.39 10.86 2.91
C PRO A 103 -0.11 10.67 3.73
N TYR A 104 0.06 9.49 4.31
CA TYR A 104 1.26 9.15 5.10
C TYR A 104 2.54 9.08 4.27
N ARG A 105 2.41 8.71 2.99
CA ARG A 105 3.53 8.61 2.07
C ARG A 105 3.07 8.99 0.67
N VAL A 106 3.82 9.90 0.05
CA VAL A 106 3.67 10.29 -1.34
C VAL A 106 4.96 9.95 -2.08
N TRP A 107 4.85 9.74 -3.37
CA TRP A 107 6.02 9.63 -4.23
C TRP A 107 6.78 10.95 -4.28
N ALA A 108 8.12 10.88 -4.32
CA ALA A 108 8.97 12.03 -4.64
C ALA A 108 8.86 12.43 -6.12
#